data_AF-A0A1F8WG23-F1
#
_entry.id   AF-A0A1F8WG23-F1
#
_cell.length_a   1.000
_cell.length_b   1.000
_cell.length_c   1.000
_cell.angle_alpha   90.00
_cell.angle_beta   90.00
_cell.angle_gamma   90.00
#
_symmetry.space_group_name_H-M   'P 1'
#
loop_
_entity.id
_entity.type
_entity.pdbx_description
1 polymer ?
#
loop_
_entity_poly.entity_id
_entity_poly.type
_entity_poly.pdbx_seq_one_letter_code
_entity_poly.pdbx_strand_id
1 'polypeptide(L)'
;MYKKIIILGALFGCVVFLGCGKENQSPSNFKYEPNSITIDEDGDGIPDESDNCPEIFNINQVDSDDNGLEDSCDVLPSDDADIVPSPDPENREVPVSPDLDQDGIENGEDNCPYLVNANQTDQDDDGVGDVCDNCVRFANGDQVDSNHNGAGDACEGAVLPPPPLPLPDRDGDGVADQSDNCPDLRNADQADNDGDGVGNVCEPVLPPPLPPDRDEDGIIDQIDNCPDVANGDQADDDENDVGNACEPPPPSPFLPPPPPPIDSDGDGFSDPNDNCPVDYNPYQEDDDEDGLGDVCEPVQPPPPAPPPPPPPPPPPPPPPVDRDRDGVSDRYDNCPDVANGDQADDDENDVGDACEPPPPPSPFPPPPPPPIDSDGDGFSNPNDNCPFDYNPYQEDDDEDGLGDVCS
;
A
#
# COMPACT_ATOMS: atom_id res chain seq x y z
N MET A 1 -45.30 -53.95 57.26
CA MET A 1 -46.76 -54.05 56.99
C MET A 1 -46.97 -54.86 55.70
N TYR A 2 -48.19 -55.36 55.45
CA TYR A 2 -48.65 -56.15 54.28
C TYR A 2 -48.29 -55.53 52.89
N LYS A 3 -48.34 -56.16 51.69
CA LYS A 3 -48.55 -57.52 51.10
C LYS A 3 -48.03 -57.40 49.63
N LYS A 4 -47.19 -58.27 49.06
CA LYS A 4 -47.43 -59.58 48.35
C LYS A 4 -48.37 -59.55 47.10
N ILE A 5 -47.91 -60.22 46.01
CA ILE A 5 -48.63 -60.71 44.78
C ILE A 5 -48.69 -59.68 43.62
N ILE A 6 -48.04 -59.81 42.44
CA ILE A 6 -47.91 -60.86 41.37
C ILE A 6 -49.13 -60.96 40.43
N ILE A 7 -48.90 -60.91 39.10
CA ILE A 7 -49.55 -61.59 37.93
C ILE A 7 -49.39 -60.65 36.70
N LEU A 8 -48.59 -60.92 35.66
CA LEU A 8 -48.58 -61.94 34.57
C LEU A 8 -49.45 -61.58 33.35
N GLY A 9 -48.89 -61.69 32.13
CA GLY A 9 -49.58 -61.51 30.83
C GLY A 9 -49.03 -60.31 30.03
N ALA A 10 -48.20 -60.38 28.98
CA ALA A 10 -47.99 -61.28 27.83
C ALA A 10 -48.63 -60.79 26.52
N LEU A 11 -47.79 -60.79 25.47
CA LEU A 11 -48.10 -60.95 24.03
C LEU A 11 -48.77 -59.81 23.22
N PHE A 12 -47.99 -59.36 22.22
CA PHE A 12 -48.33 -59.23 20.79
C PHE A 12 -49.54 -58.40 20.32
N GLY A 13 -49.31 -57.64 19.23
CA GLY A 13 -50.30 -57.54 18.15
C GLY A 13 -50.38 -56.19 17.45
N CYS A 14 -49.69 -56.03 16.32
CA CYS A 14 -50.01 -55.00 15.33
C CYS A 14 -51.41 -55.22 14.75
N VAL A 15 -52.21 -54.17 14.61
CA VAL A 15 -53.17 -54.02 13.49
C VAL A 15 -53.15 -52.56 13.01
N VAL A 16 -53.25 -52.39 11.70
CA VAL A 16 -53.02 -51.16 10.93
C VAL A 16 -54.37 -50.52 10.49
N PHE A 17 -54.31 -49.29 9.94
CA PHE A 17 -55.36 -48.54 9.21
C PHE A 17 -56.36 -47.73 10.08
N LEU A 18 -56.72 -46.46 9.78
CA LEU A 18 -56.56 -45.64 8.56
C LEU A 18 -56.17 -44.16 8.86
N GLY A 19 -55.27 -43.61 8.03
CA GLY A 19 -55.58 -42.50 7.11
C GLY A 19 -55.64 -41.03 7.58
N CYS A 20 -54.49 -40.34 7.51
CA CYS A 20 -54.29 -39.03 6.83
C CYS A 20 -52.84 -39.06 6.30
N GLY A 21 -52.58 -38.96 4.99
CA GLY A 21 -52.28 -37.68 4.31
C GLY A 21 -50.83 -37.27 4.58
N LYS A 22 -49.83 -37.82 3.86
CA LYS A 22 -49.18 -37.24 2.65
C LYS A 22 -48.57 -35.84 2.90
N GLU A 23 -47.34 -35.49 2.50
CA GLU A 23 -46.13 -36.11 1.89
C GLU A 23 -44.98 -35.08 2.14
N ASN A 24 -43.67 -35.33 2.08
CA ASN A 24 -42.82 -36.40 1.53
C ASN A 24 -41.58 -36.62 2.46
N GLN A 25 -41.10 -37.84 2.67
CA GLN A 25 -39.86 -38.44 2.09
C GLN A 25 -38.52 -37.76 2.40
N SER A 26 -37.84 -38.26 3.44
CA SER A 26 -36.37 -38.42 3.43
C SER A 26 -36.07 -39.91 3.21
N PRO A 27 -35.46 -40.32 2.07
CA PRO A 27 -35.12 -41.70 1.82
C PRO A 27 -33.68 -42.00 2.27
N SER A 28 -33.56 -42.73 3.37
CA SER A 28 -32.30 -43.38 3.77
C SER A 28 -31.87 -44.43 2.74
N ASN A 29 -30.84 -44.17 1.92
CA ASN A 29 -30.05 -45.23 1.28
C ASN A 29 -28.71 -44.73 0.69
N PHE A 30 -27.70 -44.53 1.53
CA PHE A 30 -26.32 -44.78 1.09
C PHE A 30 -25.83 -46.04 1.78
N LYS A 31 -25.46 -47.03 0.97
CA LYS A 31 -24.78 -48.22 1.46
C LYS A 31 -23.34 -47.84 1.75
N TYR A 32 -22.90 -48.05 2.98
CA TYR A 32 -21.47 -48.16 3.26
C TYR A 32 -20.97 -49.49 2.65
N GLU A 33 -20.36 -49.41 1.47
CA GLU A 33 -19.46 -50.47 0.97
C GLU A 33 -18.07 -50.13 1.57
N PRO A 34 -17.50 -50.96 2.47
CA PRO A 34 -16.26 -50.61 3.16
C PRO A 34 -15.07 -50.90 2.24
N ASN A 35 -14.50 -49.85 1.63
CA ASN A 35 -13.09 -49.75 1.15
C ASN A 35 -12.81 -48.40 0.44
N SER A 36 -13.17 -47.29 1.08
CA SER A 36 -12.41 -46.04 0.93
C SER A 36 -12.42 -45.35 2.30
N ILE A 37 -11.24 -45.11 2.86
CA ILE A 37 -11.05 -44.00 3.78
C ILE A 37 -10.66 -42.87 2.83
N THR A 38 -11.58 -41.95 2.60
CA THR A 38 -11.22 -40.60 2.20
C THR A 38 -10.37 -40.06 3.35
N ILE A 39 -9.10 -39.83 3.07
CA ILE A 39 -8.29 -38.97 3.92
C ILE A 39 -8.82 -37.53 3.69
N ASP A 40 -8.72 -36.75 4.74
CA ASP A 40 -9.28 -35.42 4.97
C ASP A 40 -8.30 -34.89 6.04
N GLU A 41 -7.13 -34.45 5.57
CA GLU A 41 -5.92 -34.24 6.39
C GLU A 41 -5.97 -32.91 7.16
N ASP A 42 -6.63 -31.90 6.62
CA ASP A 42 -6.88 -30.59 7.26
C ASP A 42 -8.15 -30.54 8.15
N GLY A 43 -9.13 -31.42 7.92
CA GLY A 43 -10.40 -31.50 8.64
C GLY A 43 -11.51 -30.54 8.17
N ASP A 44 -11.42 -29.95 6.98
CA ASP A 44 -12.38 -28.95 6.47
C ASP A 44 -13.73 -29.57 6.02
N GLY A 45 -13.73 -30.86 5.69
CA GLY A 45 -14.86 -31.65 5.21
C GLY A 45 -14.83 -31.99 3.71
N ILE A 46 -13.76 -31.67 3.00
CA ILE A 46 -13.41 -32.07 1.64
C ILE A 46 -12.34 -33.19 1.73
N PRO A 47 -12.49 -34.30 0.99
CA PRO A 47 -11.45 -35.33 0.91
C PRO A 47 -10.21 -34.87 0.13
N ASP A 48 -8.99 -35.25 0.53
CA ASP A 48 -7.73 -34.93 -0.18
C ASP A 48 -7.78 -35.22 -1.70
N GLU A 49 -8.53 -36.25 -2.12
CA GLU A 49 -8.70 -36.63 -3.54
C GLU A 49 -9.59 -35.66 -4.35
N SER A 50 -10.14 -34.64 -3.69
CA SER A 50 -11.06 -33.62 -4.20
C SER A 50 -10.81 -32.25 -3.58
N ASP A 51 -9.75 -32.13 -2.79
CA ASP A 51 -9.33 -30.93 -2.09
C ASP A 51 -8.17 -30.30 -2.87
N ASN A 52 -8.28 -29.00 -3.15
CA ASN A 52 -7.22 -28.23 -3.81
C ASN A 52 -6.15 -27.72 -2.83
N CYS A 53 -6.33 -27.84 -1.51
CA CYS A 53 -5.31 -27.64 -0.48
C CYS A 53 -5.38 -28.70 0.64
N PRO A 54 -5.05 -29.99 0.39
CA PRO A 54 -5.21 -31.09 1.36
C PRO A 54 -4.61 -30.91 2.76
N GLU A 55 -3.67 -29.96 2.93
CA GLU A 55 -2.99 -29.66 4.19
C GLU A 55 -3.45 -28.32 4.83
N ILE A 56 -4.37 -27.54 4.22
CA ILE A 56 -4.75 -26.18 4.64
C ILE A 56 -6.27 -25.93 4.59
N PHE A 57 -6.89 -25.93 5.79
CA PHE A 57 -8.34 -25.76 6.03
C PHE A 57 -9.06 -24.71 5.15
N ASN A 58 -9.79 -25.14 4.11
CA ASN A 58 -10.34 -24.21 3.12
C ASN A 58 -11.72 -24.60 2.50
N ILE A 59 -12.75 -24.74 3.34
CA ILE A 59 -14.13 -25.19 3.03
C ILE A 59 -14.87 -24.56 1.82
N ASN A 60 -14.34 -23.50 1.21
CA ASN A 60 -14.93 -22.84 0.04
C ASN A 60 -14.26 -23.23 -1.29
N GLN A 61 -13.02 -23.73 -1.29
CA GLN A 61 -12.28 -24.22 -2.46
C GLN A 61 -12.27 -23.17 -3.60
N VAL A 62 -11.93 -21.91 -3.26
CA VAL A 62 -11.87 -20.75 -4.15
C VAL A 62 -10.54 -20.69 -4.92
N ASP A 63 -10.43 -21.50 -5.96
CA ASP A 63 -9.37 -21.40 -6.96
C ASP A 63 -9.63 -20.18 -7.87
N SER A 64 -8.92 -19.05 -7.67
CA SER A 64 -9.18 -17.81 -8.41
C SER A 64 -8.58 -17.76 -9.83
N ASP A 65 -7.54 -18.55 -10.15
CA ASP A 65 -6.90 -18.61 -11.47
C ASP A 65 -7.19 -19.90 -12.26
N ASP A 66 -8.08 -20.76 -11.75
CA ASP A 66 -8.49 -22.08 -12.27
C ASP A 66 -7.31 -23.07 -12.42
N ASN A 67 -6.23 -22.93 -11.62
CA ASN A 67 -5.01 -23.73 -11.79
C ASN A 67 -4.98 -25.06 -11.04
N GLY A 68 -5.93 -25.30 -10.12
CA GLY A 68 -6.04 -26.52 -9.31
C GLY A 68 -5.43 -26.43 -7.90
N LEU A 69 -4.98 -25.24 -7.47
CA LEU A 69 -4.67 -24.88 -6.08
C LEU A 69 -5.69 -23.82 -5.62
N GLU A 70 -5.96 -23.70 -4.32
CA GLU A 70 -6.82 -22.63 -3.81
C GLU A 70 -6.02 -21.40 -3.42
N ASP A 71 -6.64 -20.21 -3.43
CA ASP A 71 -6.08 -18.98 -2.88
C ASP A 71 -5.44 -19.09 -1.47
N SER A 72 -5.82 -20.07 -0.63
CA SER A 72 -5.21 -20.29 0.70
C SER A 72 -3.91 -21.12 0.69
N CYS A 73 -3.62 -21.87 -0.38
CA CYS A 73 -2.35 -22.58 -0.56
C CYS A 73 -1.63 -22.23 -1.88
N ASP A 74 -2.23 -21.39 -2.70
CA ASP A 74 -1.60 -20.80 -3.87
C ASP A 74 -0.80 -19.56 -3.46
N VAL A 75 0.49 -19.59 -3.79
CA VAL A 75 1.41 -18.48 -3.56
C VAL A 75 1.16 -17.29 -4.50
N LEU A 76 0.33 -17.44 -5.55
CA LEU A 76 -0.09 -16.39 -6.48
C LEU A 76 -1.63 -16.34 -6.63
N PRO A 77 -2.38 -15.96 -5.58
CA PRO A 77 -3.85 -16.06 -5.50
C PRO A 77 -4.61 -15.01 -6.35
N SER A 78 -4.01 -14.46 -7.40
CA SER A 78 -4.69 -13.49 -8.26
C SER A 78 -4.18 -13.41 -9.70
N ASP A 79 -5.14 -13.19 -10.59
CA ASP A 79 -5.09 -13.01 -12.05
C ASP A 79 -4.23 -11.81 -12.55
N ASP A 80 -3.05 -11.52 -11.97
CA ASP A 80 -2.19 -10.45 -12.51
C ASP A 80 -1.55 -10.89 -13.84
N ALA A 81 -1.76 -10.06 -14.86
CA ALA A 81 -2.09 -10.55 -16.19
C ALA A 81 -0.89 -10.77 -17.12
N ASP A 82 0.15 -11.47 -16.65
CA ASP A 82 1.27 -11.94 -17.49
C ASP A 82 1.17 -13.44 -17.87
N ILE A 83 0.15 -14.16 -17.39
CA ILE A 83 -0.14 -15.55 -17.81
C ILE A 83 -1.38 -15.60 -18.71
N VAL A 84 -1.20 -16.13 -19.93
CA VAL A 84 -2.30 -16.48 -20.84
C VAL A 84 -2.68 -17.96 -20.68
N PRO A 85 -3.95 -18.32 -20.44
CA PRO A 85 -4.34 -19.72 -20.30
C PRO A 85 -4.34 -20.45 -21.65
N SER A 86 -3.86 -21.70 -21.66
CA SER A 86 -3.87 -22.59 -22.83
C SER A 86 -4.49 -23.96 -22.47
N PRO A 87 -5.34 -24.58 -23.32
CA PRO A 87 -6.29 -25.61 -22.86
C PRO A 87 -5.85 -27.07 -23.12
N ASP A 88 -4.99 -27.64 -22.27
CA ASP A 88 -4.89 -29.08 -21.89
C ASP A 88 -3.74 -29.25 -20.85
N PRO A 89 -3.73 -30.28 -19.97
CA PRO A 89 -3.41 -30.03 -18.55
C PRO A 89 -2.17 -30.77 -17.98
N GLU A 90 -1.11 -31.02 -18.76
CA GLU A 90 0.05 -31.82 -18.28
C GLU A 90 1.45 -31.28 -18.70
N ASN A 91 1.71 -29.97 -18.65
CA ASN A 91 3.09 -29.47 -18.44
C ASN A 91 3.11 -28.06 -17.82
N ARG A 92 3.66 -27.94 -16.60
CA ARG A 92 3.54 -26.76 -15.71
C ARG A 92 4.88 -26.51 -15.00
N GLU A 93 5.88 -26.03 -15.71
CA GLU A 93 7.08 -25.42 -15.11
C GLU A 93 6.99 -23.89 -15.22
N VAL A 94 6.48 -23.29 -14.14
CA VAL A 94 6.42 -21.84 -13.94
C VAL A 94 7.82 -21.33 -13.60
N PRO A 95 8.29 -20.17 -14.12
CA PRO A 95 9.54 -19.59 -13.67
C PRO A 95 9.42 -19.22 -12.19
N VAL A 96 10.16 -19.93 -11.33
CA VAL A 96 10.18 -19.66 -9.88
C VAL A 96 10.82 -18.29 -9.66
N SER A 97 10.13 -17.40 -8.94
CA SER A 97 10.67 -16.08 -8.59
C SER A 97 11.95 -16.24 -7.75
N PRO A 98 13.00 -15.42 -7.94
CA PRO A 98 14.21 -15.46 -7.10
C PRO A 98 13.95 -14.98 -5.65
N ASP A 99 12.90 -14.21 -5.48
CA ASP A 99 12.33 -13.68 -4.23
C ASP A 99 10.82 -13.94 -4.32
N LEU A 100 10.31 -14.87 -3.50
CA LEU A 100 8.95 -15.41 -3.60
C LEU A 100 7.90 -14.54 -2.91
N ASP A 101 8.25 -13.85 -1.81
CA ASP A 101 7.32 -13.03 -1.03
C ASP A 101 7.50 -11.52 -1.23
N GLN A 102 8.56 -11.11 -1.94
CA GLN A 102 8.89 -9.74 -2.32
C GLN A 102 9.31 -8.84 -1.15
N ASP A 103 9.90 -9.42 -0.10
CA ASP A 103 10.49 -8.65 1.01
C ASP A 103 11.85 -8.00 0.67
N GLY A 104 12.49 -8.40 -0.43
CA GLY A 104 13.79 -7.92 -0.89
C GLY A 104 14.98 -8.83 -0.55
N ILE A 105 14.75 -10.03 -0.01
CA ILE A 105 15.75 -11.07 0.23
C ILE A 105 15.53 -12.24 -0.75
N GLU A 106 16.60 -12.74 -1.40
CA GLU A 106 16.48 -13.91 -2.27
C GLU A 106 16.18 -15.19 -1.46
N ASN A 107 15.33 -16.09 -1.98
CA ASN A 107 14.87 -17.33 -1.33
C ASN A 107 15.97 -18.25 -0.76
N GLY A 108 17.22 -18.09 -1.21
CA GLY A 108 18.37 -18.86 -0.76
C GLY A 108 19.10 -18.28 0.47
N GLU A 109 18.91 -17.00 0.74
CA GLU A 109 19.45 -16.28 1.91
C GLU A 109 18.33 -15.89 2.90
N ASP A 110 17.06 -15.97 2.47
CA ASP A 110 15.87 -15.74 3.29
C ASP A 110 15.57 -16.92 4.24
N ASN A 111 15.36 -16.61 5.52
CA ASN A 111 14.96 -17.55 6.56
C ASN A 111 13.43 -17.76 6.70
N CYS A 112 12.60 -17.03 5.93
CA CYS A 112 11.17 -17.29 5.73
C CYS A 112 10.69 -17.08 4.26
N PRO A 113 11.12 -17.89 3.26
CA PRO A 113 10.87 -17.73 1.80
C PRO A 113 9.42 -17.65 1.27
N TYR A 114 8.43 -17.45 2.14
CA TYR A 114 7.01 -17.38 1.83
C TYR A 114 6.27 -16.36 2.75
N LEU A 115 6.98 -15.63 3.62
CA LEU A 115 6.40 -14.79 4.68
C LEU A 115 7.27 -13.55 4.99
N VAL A 116 6.97 -12.46 4.27
CA VAL A 116 7.67 -11.16 4.27
C VAL A 116 8.30 -10.79 5.61
N ASN A 117 9.63 -10.82 5.70
CA ASN A 117 10.33 -10.58 6.96
C ASN A 117 11.72 -9.92 6.81
N ALA A 118 11.85 -8.88 5.97
CA ALA A 118 13.11 -8.21 5.57
C ALA A 118 14.08 -7.76 6.69
N ASN A 119 13.69 -7.89 7.97
CA ASN A 119 14.58 -7.77 9.13
C ASN A 119 15.37 -9.06 9.45
N GLN A 120 15.02 -10.20 8.85
CA GLN A 120 15.64 -11.52 8.97
C GLN A 120 15.91 -11.93 10.42
N THR A 121 14.96 -11.66 11.33
CA THR A 121 15.10 -12.01 12.75
C THR A 121 14.98 -13.52 12.93
N ASP A 122 15.99 -14.11 13.56
CA ASP A 122 16.02 -15.49 14.07
C ASP A 122 16.58 -15.41 15.51
N GLN A 123 15.78 -15.84 16.49
CA GLN A 123 16.10 -15.69 17.91
C GLN A 123 16.92 -16.84 18.51
N ASP A 124 16.98 -18.01 17.86
CA ASP A 124 17.68 -19.19 18.40
C ASP A 124 18.74 -19.81 17.47
N ASP A 125 18.99 -19.17 16.33
CA ASP A 125 20.03 -19.44 15.33
C ASP A 125 19.86 -20.82 14.63
N ASP A 126 18.63 -21.22 14.28
CA ASP A 126 18.32 -22.51 13.63
C ASP A 126 18.15 -22.45 12.10
N GLY A 127 17.96 -21.26 11.54
CA GLY A 127 17.76 -21.04 10.10
C GLY A 127 16.30 -20.83 9.66
N VAL A 128 15.34 -20.75 10.59
CA VAL A 128 13.94 -20.38 10.33
C VAL A 128 13.65 -19.06 11.06
N GLY A 129 13.08 -18.08 10.37
CA GLY A 129 12.84 -16.76 10.96
C GLY A 129 11.70 -16.70 11.97
N ASP A 130 11.77 -15.77 12.93
CA ASP A 130 10.81 -15.53 14.03
C ASP A 130 9.34 -15.41 13.58
N VAL A 131 9.07 -15.10 12.29
CA VAL A 131 7.71 -14.99 11.74
C VAL A 131 7.13 -16.30 11.23
N CYS A 132 7.98 -17.25 10.81
CA CYS A 132 7.59 -18.54 10.25
C CYS A 132 8.00 -19.74 11.13
N ASP A 133 8.78 -19.50 12.19
CA ASP A 133 9.18 -20.52 13.15
C ASP A 133 8.04 -20.83 14.16
N ASN A 134 7.55 -22.08 14.12
CA ASN A 134 6.54 -22.59 15.05
C ASN A 134 7.05 -22.82 16.48
N CYS A 135 8.31 -22.49 16.79
CA CYS A 135 8.90 -22.66 18.11
C CYS A 135 9.84 -21.57 18.64
N VAL A 136 10.21 -20.52 17.88
CA VAL A 136 10.87 -19.18 18.13
C VAL A 136 12.03 -19.10 19.16
N ARG A 137 12.26 -20.15 19.94
CA ARG A 137 13.11 -20.21 21.14
C ARG A 137 13.67 -21.62 21.41
N PHE A 138 13.46 -22.56 20.49
CA PHE A 138 13.70 -23.99 20.62
C PHE A 138 14.23 -24.72 19.35
N ALA A 139 14.96 -24.05 18.46
CA ALA A 139 15.83 -24.61 17.41
C ALA A 139 15.40 -25.98 16.83
N ASN A 140 14.58 -25.91 15.78
CA ASN A 140 13.94 -26.99 15.06
C ASN A 140 13.69 -26.63 13.58
N GLY A 141 14.75 -26.40 12.82
CA GLY A 141 14.67 -26.12 11.37
C GLY A 141 14.11 -27.25 10.49
N ASP A 142 13.54 -28.31 11.07
CA ASP A 142 12.65 -29.27 10.41
C ASP A 142 11.15 -28.98 10.62
N GLN A 143 10.82 -27.99 11.46
CA GLN A 143 9.49 -27.41 11.73
C GLN A 143 8.37 -28.43 12.02
N VAL A 144 8.72 -29.63 12.51
CA VAL A 144 7.76 -30.72 12.75
C VAL A 144 6.78 -30.37 13.88
N ASP A 145 5.49 -30.31 13.56
CA ASP A 145 4.37 -30.32 14.52
C ASP A 145 3.56 -31.60 14.32
N SER A 146 3.74 -32.62 15.18
CA SER A 146 3.04 -33.91 15.06
C SER A 146 1.53 -33.85 15.33
N ASN A 147 0.99 -32.69 15.71
CA ASN A 147 -0.42 -32.53 16.08
C ASN A 147 -1.14 -31.32 15.47
N HIS A 148 -0.48 -30.62 14.54
CA HIS A 148 -1.00 -29.52 13.73
C HIS A 148 -1.75 -28.47 14.57
N ASN A 149 -1.15 -28.07 15.70
CA ASN A 149 -1.68 -27.04 16.60
C ASN A 149 -1.03 -25.66 16.42
N GLY A 150 0.01 -25.57 15.57
CA GLY A 150 0.78 -24.36 15.31
C GLY A 150 1.98 -24.16 16.24
N ALA A 151 2.34 -25.17 17.02
CA ALA A 151 3.55 -25.20 17.85
C ALA A 151 4.32 -26.50 17.62
N GLY A 152 5.59 -26.40 17.25
CA GLY A 152 6.41 -27.56 16.90
C GLY A 152 6.69 -28.52 18.08
N ASP A 153 6.97 -29.77 17.74
CA ASP A 153 7.32 -30.86 18.66
C ASP A 153 8.51 -30.52 19.58
N ALA A 154 9.39 -29.60 19.14
CA ALA A 154 10.56 -29.15 19.89
C ALA A 154 10.21 -28.28 21.11
N CYS A 155 9.13 -27.49 21.02
CA CYS A 155 8.61 -26.66 22.10
C CYS A 155 7.31 -27.22 22.72
N GLU A 156 6.69 -28.23 22.12
CA GLU A 156 5.54 -28.98 22.65
C GLU A 156 5.82 -29.50 24.08
N GLY A 157 4.88 -29.26 24.99
CA GLY A 157 5.01 -29.59 26.40
C GLY A 157 6.07 -28.80 27.20
N ALA A 158 6.84 -27.90 26.57
CA ALA A 158 7.48 -26.81 27.32
C ALA A 158 6.36 -25.94 27.92
N VAL A 159 6.55 -25.44 29.14
CA VAL A 159 5.64 -24.42 29.70
C VAL A 159 6.03 -23.07 29.11
N LEU A 160 5.88 -22.95 27.79
CA LEU A 160 5.78 -21.67 27.13
C LEU A 160 4.62 -20.89 27.79
N PRO A 161 4.73 -19.56 27.97
CA PRO A 161 3.50 -18.76 27.98
C PRO A 161 2.74 -19.09 26.67
N PRO A 162 1.39 -18.95 26.62
CA PRO A 162 0.69 -19.13 25.36
C PRO A 162 1.39 -18.32 24.26
N PRO A 163 1.36 -18.77 22.98
CA PRO A 163 1.96 -18.03 21.88
C PRO A 163 1.55 -16.56 21.97
N PRO A 164 2.40 -15.61 21.56
CA PRO A 164 1.99 -14.21 21.50
C PRO A 164 0.63 -14.19 20.85
N LEU A 165 -0.38 -13.72 21.61
CA LEU A 165 -1.75 -13.65 21.10
C LEU A 165 -1.66 -12.96 19.74
N PRO A 166 -2.46 -13.37 18.73
CA PRO A 166 -2.55 -12.63 17.47
C PRO A 166 -2.55 -11.15 17.81
N LEU A 167 -1.52 -10.45 17.34
CA LEU A 167 -1.28 -9.07 17.75
C LEU A 167 -2.61 -8.35 17.54
N PRO A 168 -3.10 -7.56 18.53
CA PRO A 168 -4.46 -7.07 18.48
C PRO A 168 -4.72 -6.46 17.10
N ASP A 169 -5.65 -7.04 16.36
CA ASP A 169 -6.15 -6.55 15.09
C ASP A 169 -7.63 -6.30 15.38
N ARG A 170 -7.95 -5.03 15.59
CA ARG A 170 -9.21 -4.60 16.21
C ARG A 170 -10.36 -4.52 15.21
N ASP A 171 -10.05 -4.28 13.94
CA ASP A 171 -11.06 -4.23 12.87
C ASP A 171 -11.07 -5.50 12.00
N GLY A 172 -9.99 -6.27 12.00
CA GLY A 172 -9.83 -7.61 11.45
C GLY A 172 -9.37 -7.64 9.99
N ASP A 173 -8.61 -6.65 9.51
CA ASP A 173 -8.18 -6.57 8.11
C ASP A 173 -6.92 -7.37 7.76
N GLY A 174 -6.20 -7.89 8.75
CA GLY A 174 -4.95 -8.63 8.57
C GLY A 174 -3.70 -7.87 9.04
N VAL A 175 -3.80 -6.58 9.35
CA VAL A 175 -2.72 -5.77 9.89
C VAL A 175 -2.91 -5.57 11.40
N ALA A 176 -1.84 -5.74 12.17
CA ALA A 176 -1.90 -5.59 13.63
C ALA A 176 -1.97 -4.11 14.06
N ASP A 177 -2.75 -3.78 15.11
CA ASP A 177 -2.95 -2.44 15.74
C ASP A 177 -1.66 -1.62 15.97
N GLN A 178 -0.48 -2.26 15.99
CA GLN A 178 0.83 -1.64 16.21
C GLN A 178 1.59 -1.27 14.91
N SER A 179 1.20 -1.88 13.79
CA SER A 179 1.75 -1.70 12.45
C SER A 179 0.72 -1.06 11.49
N ASP A 180 -0.56 -1.15 11.84
CA ASP A 180 -1.69 -0.60 11.12
C ASP A 180 -1.76 0.93 11.26
N ASN A 181 -1.83 1.63 10.13
CA ASN A 181 -2.02 3.07 10.07
C ASN A 181 -3.50 3.51 10.25
N CYS A 182 -4.43 2.58 10.37
CA CYS A 182 -5.84 2.80 10.74
C CYS A 182 -6.45 1.77 11.74
N PRO A 183 -5.97 1.63 13.00
CA PRO A 183 -6.36 0.59 14.01
C PRO A 183 -7.82 0.48 14.49
N ASP A 184 -8.78 1.01 13.75
CA ASP A 184 -10.23 0.95 13.98
C ASP A 184 -11.03 0.88 12.64
N LEU A 185 -10.38 0.90 11.46
CA LEU A 185 -10.97 1.01 10.13
C LEU A 185 -10.17 0.28 9.01
N ARG A 186 -10.51 -0.99 8.77
CA ARG A 186 -9.99 -1.88 7.71
C ARG A 186 -9.43 -1.20 6.45
N ASN A 187 -8.13 -1.36 6.22
CA ASN A 187 -7.35 -1.04 5.02
C ASN A 187 -6.12 -1.95 4.92
N ALA A 188 -6.32 -3.20 4.51
CA ALA A 188 -5.24 -4.16 4.28
C ALA A 188 -4.19 -3.69 3.24
N ASP A 189 -4.52 -2.71 2.39
CA ASP A 189 -3.61 -2.06 1.45
C ASP A 189 -2.70 -1.00 2.10
N GLN A 190 -2.96 -0.63 3.36
CA GLN A 190 -2.23 0.34 4.19
C GLN A 190 -1.95 1.67 3.49
N ALA A 191 -2.78 2.04 2.51
CA ALA A 191 -2.48 3.15 1.62
C ALA A 191 -2.44 4.47 2.39
N ASP A 192 -1.31 5.18 2.30
CA ASP A 192 -1.03 6.49 2.88
C ASP A 192 -0.40 7.35 1.76
N ASN A 193 -1.14 8.34 1.25
CA ASN A 193 -0.71 9.11 0.07
C ASN A 193 0.20 10.30 0.39
N ASP A 194 0.23 10.79 1.64
CA ASP A 194 1.05 11.95 2.03
C ASP A 194 2.19 11.60 3.01
N GLY A 195 2.20 10.37 3.54
CA GLY A 195 3.26 9.78 4.33
C GLY A 195 3.26 10.27 5.78
N ASP A 196 2.12 10.71 6.30
CA ASP A 196 2.01 11.23 7.68
C ASP A 196 1.85 10.13 8.75
N GLY A 197 1.58 8.89 8.32
CA GLY A 197 1.39 7.72 9.19
C GLY A 197 -0.08 7.45 9.58
N VAL A 198 -1.04 8.13 8.96
CA VAL A 198 -2.47 7.86 9.07
C VAL A 198 -3.00 7.40 7.71
N GLY A 199 -3.56 6.20 7.63
CA GLY A 199 -4.03 5.64 6.35
C GLY A 199 -5.22 6.40 5.75
N ASN A 200 -5.31 6.43 4.42
CA ASN A 200 -6.31 7.17 3.64
C ASN A 200 -7.78 6.95 4.07
N VAL A 201 -8.10 5.80 4.70
CA VAL A 201 -9.49 5.46 5.11
C VAL A 201 -9.88 6.01 6.48
N CYS A 202 -8.90 6.20 7.37
CA CYS A 202 -9.08 6.78 8.70
C CYS A 202 -8.49 8.19 8.81
N GLU A 203 -7.80 8.66 7.76
CA GLU A 203 -7.40 10.04 7.58
C GLU A 203 -8.59 10.92 7.98
N PRO A 204 -8.42 11.80 8.97
CA PRO A 204 -9.48 12.73 9.26
C PRO A 204 -9.64 13.57 8.00
N VAL A 205 -10.76 13.37 7.28
CA VAL A 205 -11.20 14.28 6.22
C VAL A 205 -11.42 15.62 6.90
N LEU A 206 -10.33 16.39 7.01
CA LEU A 206 -10.32 17.68 7.65
C LEU A 206 -11.34 18.48 6.86
N PRO A 207 -12.45 18.91 7.48
CA PRO A 207 -13.40 19.73 6.75
C PRO A 207 -12.59 20.90 6.20
N PRO A 208 -12.71 21.20 4.88
CA PRO A 208 -11.88 22.20 4.23
C PRO A 208 -11.89 23.44 5.12
N PRO A 209 -10.70 23.99 5.48
CA PRO A 209 -10.54 24.85 6.63
C PRO A 209 -11.66 25.87 6.64
N LEU A 210 -12.42 25.89 7.75
CA LEU A 210 -13.62 26.72 7.87
C LEU A 210 -13.26 28.12 7.34
N PRO A 211 -14.07 28.69 6.42
CA PRO A 211 -13.77 30.01 5.89
C PRO A 211 -13.52 30.97 7.06
N PRO A 212 -12.53 31.87 6.95
CA PRO A 212 -12.11 32.67 8.09
C PRO A 212 -13.30 33.37 8.73
N ASP A 213 -13.34 33.31 10.05
CA ASP A 213 -14.22 34.00 10.98
C ASP A 213 -13.24 34.66 11.95
N ARG A 214 -12.96 35.93 11.73
CA ARG A 214 -11.79 36.61 12.33
C ARG A 214 -12.04 37.12 13.75
N ASP A 215 -13.31 37.29 14.13
CA ASP A 215 -13.72 37.77 15.45
C ASP A 215 -14.45 36.73 16.32
N GLU A 216 -14.65 35.52 15.78
CA GLU A 216 -15.20 34.33 16.43
C GLU A 216 -16.69 34.45 16.80
N ASP A 217 -17.49 35.19 16.01
CA ASP A 217 -18.91 35.39 16.27
C ASP A 217 -19.85 34.29 15.71
N GLY A 218 -19.33 33.45 14.80
CA GLY A 218 -20.05 32.37 14.13
C GLY A 218 -20.50 32.69 12.69
N ILE A 219 -20.19 33.86 12.16
CA ILE A 219 -20.40 34.30 10.79
C ILE A 219 -19.02 34.42 10.10
N ILE A 220 -18.90 33.88 8.88
CA ILE A 220 -17.62 33.89 8.16
C ILE A 220 -17.38 35.25 7.48
N ASP A 221 -16.11 35.70 7.41
CA ASP A 221 -15.61 36.95 6.80
C ASP A 221 -16.23 37.30 5.42
N GLN A 222 -16.71 36.29 4.68
CA GLN A 222 -17.31 36.47 3.34
C GLN A 222 -18.78 36.92 3.34
N ILE A 223 -19.48 36.74 4.46
CA ILE A 223 -20.90 37.09 4.63
C ILE A 223 -21.17 37.89 5.91
N ASP A 224 -20.11 38.25 6.63
CA ASP A 224 -20.13 39.09 7.82
C ASP A 224 -20.07 40.57 7.44
N ASN A 225 -21.01 41.37 7.97
CA ASN A 225 -21.04 42.82 7.81
C ASN A 225 -20.14 43.59 8.81
N CYS A 226 -19.45 42.90 9.73
CA CYS A 226 -18.39 43.44 10.58
C CYS A 226 -17.17 42.49 10.80
N PRO A 227 -16.36 42.12 9.77
CA PRO A 227 -15.27 41.11 9.82
C PRO A 227 -14.07 41.31 10.78
N ASP A 228 -14.20 42.17 11.79
CA ASP A 228 -13.23 42.47 12.84
C ASP A 228 -13.92 42.80 14.19
N VAL A 229 -15.27 42.72 14.31
CA VAL A 229 -16.07 43.17 15.47
C VAL A 229 -17.34 42.31 15.69
N ALA A 230 -17.18 41.23 16.46
CA ALA A 230 -18.18 40.19 16.68
C ALA A 230 -19.63 40.69 16.91
N ASN A 231 -20.52 40.33 15.99
CA ASN A 231 -21.92 40.76 15.94
C ASN A 231 -22.85 39.70 15.32
N GLY A 232 -22.87 38.47 15.85
CA GLY A 232 -23.58 37.32 15.24
C GLY A 232 -25.11 37.41 15.11
N ASP A 233 -25.73 38.57 15.37
CA ASP A 233 -27.09 38.92 14.94
C ASP A 233 -27.15 39.65 13.58
N GLN A 234 -26.00 40.05 13.03
CA GLN A 234 -25.76 40.73 11.75
C GLN A 234 -26.67 41.95 11.56
N ALA A 235 -26.97 42.65 12.66
CA ALA A 235 -27.89 43.78 12.63
C ALA A 235 -27.31 44.95 11.81
N ASP A 236 -28.03 45.36 10.77
CA ASP A 236 -27.79 46.52 9.91
C ASP A 236 -29.13 47.28 9.82
N ASP A 237 -29.19 48.45 10.46
CA ASP A 237 -30.43 49.25 10.58
C ASP A 237 -30.70 50.15 9.36
N ASP A 238 -29.71 50.39 8.49
CA ASP A 238 -29.84 51.30 7.33
C ASP A 238 -29.61 50.65 5.94
N GLU A 239 -29.33 49.34 5.92
CA GLU A 239 -29.15 48.47 4.75
C GLU A 239 -27.94 48.87 3.88
N ASN A 240 -26.79 49.18 4.52
CA ASN A 240 -25.56 49.64 3.85
C ASN A 240 -24.43 48.59 3.71
N ASP A 241 -24.65 47.36 4.16
CA ASP A 241 -23.69 46.23 4.21
C ASP A 241 -22.56 46.42 5.27
N VAL A 242 -22.67 47.38 6.20
CA VAL A 242 -21.82 47.53 7.39
C VAL A 242 -22.70 47.37 8.64
N GLY A 243 -22.34 46.44 9.51
CA GLY A 243 -23.17 46.14 10.69
C GLY A 243 -23.12 47.23 11.77
N ASN A 244 -24.23 47.36 12.50
CA ASN A 244 -24.44 48.29 13.63
C ASN A 244 -23.33 48.25 14.70
N ALA A 245 -22.53 47.16 14.76
CA ALA A 245 -21.44 46.97 15.71
C ALA A 245 -20.13 47.65 15.29
N CYS A 246 -19.86 47.73 13.98
CA CYS A 246 -18.68 48.36 13.40
C CYS A 246 -18.98 49.69 12.70
N GLU A 247 -20.26 50.06 12.57
CA GLU A 247 -20.68 51.38 12.11
C GLU A 247 -20.02 52.52 12.92
N PRO A 248 -19.52 53.58 12.26
CA PRO A 248 -19.10 54.78 12.95
C PRO A 248 -20.31 55.47 13.58
N PRO A 249 -20.24 55.96 14.82
CA PRO A 249 -21.38 56.59 15.49
C PRO A 249 -21.89 57.77 14.65
N PRO A 250 -23.22 57.88 14.41
CA PRO A 250 -23.76 58.85 13.47
C PRO A 250 -23.34 60.28 13.87
N PRO A 251 -23.01 61.14 12.88
CA PRO A 251 -22.46 62.47 13.13
C PRO A 251 -23.39 63.25 14.06
N SER A 252 -22.89 63.53 15.27
CA SER A 252 -23.74 63.97 16.38
C SER A 252 -24.51 65.25 16.03
N PRO A 253 -25.87 65.24 16.02
CA PRO A 253 -26.69 66.34 15.49
C PRO A 253 -26.71 67.59 16.38
N PHE A 254 -25.82 67.66 17.37
CA PHE A 254 -25.68 68.74 18.34
C PHE A 254 -24.35 69.50 18.26
N LEU A 255 -23.41 69.08 17.41
CA LEU A 255 -22.26 69.92 17.09
C LEU A 255 -22.67 70.92 16.00
N PRO A 256 -22.41 72.24 16.17
CA PRO A 256 -22.54 73.16 15.06
C PRO A 256 -21.61 72.70 13.93
N PRO A 257 -21.98 72.91 12.65
CA PRO A 257 -21.10 72.55 11.55
C PRO A 257 -19.73 73.19 11.79
N PRO A 258 -18.62 72.47 11.51
CA PRO A 258 -17.30 73.07 11.59
C PRO A 258 -17.28 74.34 10.73
N PRO A 259 -16.47 75.35 11.08
CA PRO A 259 -16.25 76.47 10.17
C PRO A 259 -15.85 75.91 8.79
N PRO A 260 -16.25 76.55 7.68
CA PRO A 260 -15.84 76.10 6.36
C PRO A 260 -14.31 75.94 6.36
N PRO A 261 -13.78 74.82 5.83
CA PRO A 261 -12.35 74.57 5.88
C PRO A 261 -11.66 75.74 5.17
N ILE A 262 -10.60 76.23 5.79
CA ILE A 262 -9.87 77.38 5.27
C ILE A 262 -9.14 76.92 4.01
N ASP A 263 -9.08 77.81 3.04
CA ASP A 263 -8.30 77.73 1.81
C ASP A 263 -7.41 78.97 1.89
N SER A 264 -6.17 78.78 2.34
CA SER A 264 -5.29 79.87 2.77
C SER A 264 -4.61 80.61 1.62
N ASP A 265 -4.51 80.00 0.44
CA ASP A 265 -3.90 80.60 -0.76
C ASP A 265 -4.87 80.82 -1.96
N GLY A 266 -6.03 80.14 -1.96
CA GLY A 266 -7.09 80.29 -2.94
C GLY A 266 -7.01 79.35 -4.14
N ASP A 267 -6.32 78.21 -4.05
CA ASP A 267 -6.12 77.29 -5.18
C ASP A 267 -7.34 76.42 -5.54
N GLY A 268 -8.23 76.15 -4.58
CA GLY A 268 -9.43 75.34 -4.74
C GLY A 268 -9.44 74.05 -3.91
N PHE A 269 -8.30 73.70 -3.30
CA PHE A 269 -8.20 72.79 -2.18
C PHE A 269 -8.31 73.61 -0.88
N SER A 270 -8.31 72.94 0.26
CA SER A 270 -8.45 73.57 1.57
C SER A 270 -7.34 73.05 2.45
N ASP A 271 -6.81 73.85 3.39
CA ASP A 271 -5.61 73.54 4.20
C ASP A 271 -5.48 72.05 4.68
N PRO A 272 -6.56 71.31 5.03
CA PRO A 272 -6.46 69.89 5.44
C PRO A 272 -6.40 68.86 4.29
N ASN A 273 -6.70 69.27 3.06
CA ASN A 273 -6.82 68.47 1.84
C ASN A 273 -5.90 69.01 0.73
N ASP A 274 -4.93 69.83 1.11
CA ASP A 274 -4.00 70.53 0.24
C ASP A 274 -2.58 70.07 0.64
N ASN A 275 -1.80 69.55 -0.31
CA ASN A 275 -0.44 69.11 -0.08
C ASN A 275 0.58 70.27 -0.02
N CYS A 276 0.16 71.51 -0.34
CA CYS A 276 0.90 72.74 -0.07
C CYS A 276 0.01 73.88 0.50
N PRO A 277 -0.49 73.77 1.76
CA PRO A 277 -1.53 74.62 2.39
C PRO A 277 -1.39 76.16 2.40
N VAL A 278 -0.36 76.73 1.79
CA VAL A 278 -0.08 78.18 1.73
C VAL A 278 0.59 78.62 0.40
N ASP A 279 0.81 77.71 -0.55
CA ASP A 279 1.65 77.88 -1.75
C ASP A 279 0.96 77.40 -3.06
N TYR A 280 -0.21 77.97 -3.38
CA TYR A 280 -1.05 77.84 -4.59
C TYR A 280 -0.58 76.81 -5.65
N ASN A 281 -1.17 75.61 -5.61
CA ASN A 281 -0.84 74.50 -6.52
C ASN A 281 -2.10 73.70 -6.94
N PRO A 282 -2.99 74.27 -7.78
CA PRO A 282 -4.35 73.77 -8.06
C PRO A 282 -4.42 72.45 -8.86
N TYR A 283 -3.29 71.80 -9.07
CA TYR A 283 -3.15 70.47 -9.67
C TYR A 283 -2.62 69.43 -8.67
N GLN A 284 -2.16 69.86 -7.50
CA GLN A 284 -1.67 69.04 -6.38
C GLN A 284 -0.60 68.03 -6.83
N GLU A 285 0.35 68.50 -7.65
CA GLU A 285 1.50 67.70 -8.08
C GLU A 285 2.38 67.31 -6.88
N ASP A 286 2.74 66.04 -6.82
CA ASP A 286 3.50 65.34 -5.78
C ASP A 286 4.20 64.17 -6.47
N ASP A 287 5.39 64.43 -7.05
CA ASP A 287 6.09 63.51 -7.95
C ASP A 287 6.74 62.30 -7.22
N ASP A 288 6.85 62.33 -5.88
CA ASP A 288 7.41 61.23 -5.06
C ASP A 288 6.44 60.58 -4.05
N GLU A 289 5.18 61.02 -4.03
CA GLU A 289 4.04 60.49 -3.26
C GLU A 289 4.25 60.56 -1.72
N ASP A 290 5.03 61.52 -1.23
CA ASP A 290 5.33 61.69 0.20
C ASP A 290 4.26 62.48 0.99
N GLY A 291 3.37 63.17 0.27
CA GLY A 291 2.28 63.98 0.81
C GLY A 291 2.59 65.48 0.94
N LEU A 292 3.76 65.93 0.50
CA LEU A 292 4.16 67.33 0.37
C LEU A 292 4.30 67.70 -1.11
N GLY A 293 3.51 68.65 -1.60
CA GLY A 293 3.48 68.96 -3.04
C GLY A 293 4.76 69.62 -3.57
N ASP A 294 5.05 69.40 -4.85
CA ASP A 294 6.25 69.87 -5.59
C ASP A 294 6.56 71.37 -5.42
N VAL A 295 5.52 72.17 -5.18
CA VAL A 295 5.59 73.65 -5.11
C VAL A 295 6.14 74.13 -3.77
N CYS A 296 5.88 73.40 -2.69
CA CYS A 296 6.34 73.69 -1.33
C CYS A 296 7.47 72.74 -0.86
N GLU A 297 7.81 71.72 -1.65
CA GLU A 297 8.93 70.82 -1.43
C GLU A 297 10.28 71.60 -1.39
N PRO A 298 11.09 71.44 -0.33
CA PRO A 298 12.32 72.22 -0.18
C PRO A 298 13.44 71.64 -1.05
N VAL A 299 13.51 72.07 -2.33
CA VAL A 299 14.50 71.70 -3.37
C VAL A 299 15.67 70.86 -2.84
N GLN A 300 15.44 69.55 -2.77
CA GLN A 300 16.45 68.67 -2.18
C GLN A 300 17.69 68.65 -3.07
N PRO A 301 18.91 68.66 -2.48
CA PRO A 301 20.11 68.34 -3.26
C PRO A 301 19.90 66.95 -3.86
N PRO A 302 20.21 66.72 -5.15
CA PRO A 302 19.89 65.46 -5.82
C PRO A 302 20.42 64.30 -4.99
N PRO A 303 19.61 63.27 -4.72
CA PRO A 303 19.97 62.22 -3.78
C PRO A 303 21.32 61.61 -4.17
N PRO A 304 22.19 61.28 -3.18
CA PRO A 304 23.46 60.64 -3.48
C PRO A 304 23.17 59.41 -4.34
N ALA A 305 23.84 59.32 -5.49
CA ALA A 305 23.55 58.30 -6.50
C ALA A 305 23.40 56.94 -5.82
N PRO A 306 22.31 56.19 -6.11
CA PRO A 306 22.00 54.97 -5.39
C PRO A 306 23.22 54.05 -5.41
N PRO A 307 23.49 53.31 -4.31
CA PRO A 307 24.51 52.28 -4.35
C PRO A 307 24.24 51.39 -5.56
N PRO A 308 25.29 50.92 -6.28
CA PRO A 308 25.07 50.04 -7.42
C PRO A 308 24.15 48.91 -6.97
N PRO A 309 23.14 48.53 -7.79
CA PRO A 309 22.16 47.54 -7.38
C PRO A 309 22.90 46.29 -6.89
N PRO A 310 22.38 45.61 -5.86
CA PRO A 310 22.96 44.32 -5.46
C PRO A 310 23.12 43.48 -6.73
N PRO A 311 24.24 42.73 -6.86
CA PRO A 311 24.40 41.87 -8.02
C PRO A 311 23.12 41.04 -8.16
N PRO A 312 22.61 40.84 -9.39
CA PRO A 312 21.41 40.04 -9.57
C PRO A 312 21.59 38.72 -8.82
N PRO A 313 20.52 38.16 -8.22
CA PRO A 313 20.62 36.84 -7.61
C PRO A 313 21.31 35.93 -8.63
N PRO A 314 22.28 35.09 -8.19
CA PRO A 314 22.94 34.19 -9.12
C PRO A 314 21.86 33.48 -9.93
N PRO A 315 22.04 33.32 -11.26
CA PRO A 315 21.06 32.58 -12.03
C PRO A 315 20.80 31.26 -11.31
N PRO A 316 19.55 30.75 -11.33
CA PRO A 316 19.29 29.44 -10.78
C PRO A 316 20.37 28.49 -11.31
N PRO A 317 20.94 27.61 -10.47
CA PRO A 317 21.96 26.69 -10.94
C PRO A 317 21.43 26.04 -12.21
N PRO A 318 22.27 25.83 -13.25
CA PRO A 318 21.82 25.11 -14.42
C PRO A 318 21.14 23.82 -13.95
N PRO A 319 20.08 23.35 -14.64
CA PRO A 319 19.48 22.07 -14.30
C PRO A 319 20.62 21.05 -14.15
N PRO A 320 20.56 20.17 -13.12
CA PRO A 320 21.59 19.18 -12.90
C PRO A 320 21.98 18.56 -14.24
N VAL A 321 23.28 18.58 -14.54
CA VAL A 321 23.73 17.98 -15.80
C VAL A 321 23.35 16.51 -15.71
N ASP A 322 22.75 16.04 -16.78
CA ASP A 322 22.36 14.68 -17.03
C ASP A 322 22.87 14.44 -18.46
N ARG A 323 23.94 13.64 -18.56
CA ARG A 323 24.80 13.59 -19.75
C ARG A 323 24.38 12.52 -20.73
N ASP A 324 23.92 11.38 -20.23
CA ASP A 324 23.49 10.20 -20.98
C ASP A 324 21.96 10.01 -21.02
N ARG A 325 21.22 10.66 -20.12
CA ARG A 325 19.75 10.79 -20.09
C ARG A 325 19.01 9.56 -19.60
N ASP A 326 19.49 8.96 -18.53
CA ASP A 326 18.78 7.90 -17.81
C ASP A 326 17.74 8.43 -16.79
N GLY A 327 17.88 9.68 -16.35
CA GLY A 327 17.01 10.33 -15.36
C GLY A 327 17.69 10.67 -14.04
N VAL A 328 18.91 10.16 -13.81
CA VAL A 328 19.81 10.56 -12.75
C VAL A 328 20.64 11.75 -13.25
N SER A 329 21.30 12.48 -12.35
CA SER A 329 22.14 13.61 -12.73
C SER A 329 23.59 13.34 -12.36
N ASP A 330 24.56 13.81 -13.16
CA ASP A 330 26.03 13.73 -13.03
C ASP A 330 26.62 13.92 -11.60
N ARG A 331 25.83 14.40 -10.63
CA ARG A 331 26.18 14.55 -9.21
C ARG A 331 25.85 13.32 -8.34
N TYR A 332 24.75 12.65 -8.66
CA TYR A 332 24.19 11.51 -7.93
C TYR A 332 24.23 10.23 -8.77
N ASP A 333 24.97 10.29 -9.87
CA ASP A 333 25.11 9.27 -10.89
C ASP A 333 26.49 8.62 -10.71
N ASN A 334 26.50 7.31 -10.45
CA ASN A 334 27.71 6.50 -10.30
C ASN A 334 28.32 6.09 -11.65
N CYS A 335 27.65 6.35 -12.78
CA CYS A 335 28.20 6.25 -14.14
C CYS A 335 27.89 7.46 -15.07
N PRO A 336 28.42 8.69 -14.81
CA PRO A 336 28.12 9.95 -15.52
C PRO A 336 28.38 10.09 -17.04
N ASP A 337 28.58 8.99 -17.75
CA ASP A 337 28.76 8.89 -19.19
C ASP A 337 28.07 7.61 -19.78
N VAL A 338 27.40 6.78 -18.95
CA VAL A 338 26.81 5.48 -19.30
C VAL A 338 25.50 5.23 -18.52
N ALA A 339 24.38 5.57 -19.15
CA ALA A 339 23.02 5.43 -18.63
C ALA A 339 22.73 4.13 -17.83
N ASN A 340 22.46 4.28 -16.54
CA ASN A 340 22.10 3.25 -15.56
C ASN A 340 21.17 3.85 -14.47
N GLY A 341 19.92 4.12 -14.84
CA GLY A 341 18.95 4.81 -13.96
C GLY A 341 18.54 4.03 -12.69
N ASP A 342 18.98 2.78 -12.58
CA ASP A 342 18.91 1.88 -11.42
C ASP A 342 20.07 2.07 -10.42
N GLN A 343 21.20 2.62 -10.88
CA GLN A 343 22.37 2.97 -10.06
C GLN A 343 23.01 1.80 -9.29
N ALA A 344 22.97 0.59 -9.86
CA ALA A 344 23.64 -0.60 -9.31
C ALA A 344 25.15 -0.36 -9.07
N ASP A 345 25.64 -0.82 -7.91
CA ASP A 345 27.02 -0.73 -7.40
C ASP A 345 27.24 -1.90 -6.42
N ASP A 346 27.39 -3.13 -6.96
CA ASP A 346 27.48 -4.38 -6.19
C ASP A 346 28.65 -4.44 -5.18
N ASP A 347 29.69 -3.60 -5.31
CA ASP A 347 30.85 -3.55 -4.40
C ASP A 347 31.00 -2.26 -3.57
N GLU A 348 29.96 -1.40 -3.60
CA GLU A 348 29.83 -0.12 -2.88
C GLU A 348 31.04 0.83 -3.07
N ASN A 349 31.60 0.92 -4.29
CA ASN A 349 32.84 1.66 -4.54
C ASN A 349 32.67 3.13 -5.01
N ASP A 350 31.42 3.61 -5.14
CA ASP A 350 31.01 4.88 -5.75
C ASP A 350 31.17 4.89 -7.30
N VAL A 351 31.25 3.71 -7.96
CA VAL A 351 31.31 3.55 -9.43
C VAL A 351 30.40 2.40 -9.83
N GLY A 352 29.40 2.68 -10.68
CA GLY A 352 28.38 1.69 -11.01
C GLY A 352 28.85 0.57 -11.95
N ASP A 353 28.20 -0.59 -11.83
CA ASP A 353 28.50 -1.80 -12.61
C ASP A 353 28.44 -1.60 -14.13
N ALA A 354 27.62 -0.64 -14.59
CA ALA A 354 27.47 -0.28 -15.99
C ALA A 354 28.74 0.34 -16.63
N CYS A 355 29.60 0.97 -15.82
CA CYS A 355 30.83 1.63 -16.26
C CYS A 355 32.13 1.04 -15.66
N GLU A 356 32.00 0.08 -14.74
CA GLU A 356 33.07 -0.79 -14.25
C GLU A 356 33.81 -1.53 -15.40
N PRO A 357 35.14 -1.71 -15.32
CA PRO A 357 35.86 -2.58 -16.24
C PRO A 357 35.52 -4.04 -15.91
N PRO A 358 35.10 -4.88 -16.90
CA PRO A 358 34.65 -6.23 -16.62
C PRO A 358 35.74 -7.04 -15.89
N PRO A 359 35.35 -7.87 -14.89
CA PRO A 359 36.30 -8.57 -14.04
C PRO A 359 37.26 -9.43 -14.89
N PRO A 360 38.52 -9.62 -14.44
CA PRO A 360 39.50 -10.39 -15.18
C PRO A 360 38.92 -11.79 -15.50
N PRO A 361 39.04 -12.27 -16.74
CA PRO A 361 38.33 -13.46 -17.18
C PRO A 361 38.66 -14.64 -16.29
N SER A 362 37.61 -15.32 -15.81
CA SER A 362 37.71 -16.46 -14.89
C SER A 362 38.78 -17.46 -15.36
N PRO A 363 39.62 -17.98 -14.47
CA PRO A 363 40.64 -18.97 -14.82
C PRO A 363 40.04 -20.32 -15.26
N PHE A 364 38.71 -20.48 -15.20
CA PHE A 364 37.98 -21.66 -15.62
C PHE A 364 37.32 -21.42 -16.98
N PRO A 365 37.51 -22.31 -17.98
CA PRO A 365 36.74 -22.25 -19.21
C PRO A 365 35.25 -22.54 -18.90
N PRO A 366 34.31 -21.96 -19.66
CA PRO A 366 32.90 -22.28 -19.50
C PRO A 366 32.66 -23.79 -19.68
N PRO A 367 31.64 -24.36 -18.99
CA PRO A 367 31.27 -25.76 -19.20
C PRO A 367 30.92 -26.00 -20.69
N PRO A 368 31.12 -27.23 -21.19
CA PRO A 368 30.62 -27.57 -22.53
C PRO A 368 29.11 -27.36 -22.58
N PRO A 369 28.55 -26.95 -23.74
CA PRO A 369 27.09 -26.84 -23.88
C PRO A 369 26.44 -28.19 -23.55
N PRO A 370 25.21 -28.18 -22.99
CA PRO A 370 24.51 -29.42 -22.67
C PRO A 370 24.38 -30.29 -23.93
N PRO A 371 24.43 -31.63 -23.79
CA PRO A 371 24.12 -32.54 -24.89
C PRO A 371 22.78 -32.17 -25.51
N ILE A 372 22.76 -31.99 -26.84
CA ILE A 372 21.52 -31.70 -27.56
C ILE A 372 20.66 -32.95 -27.50
N ASP A 373 19.39 -32.73 -27.17
CA ASP A 373 18.23 -33.59 -27.38
C ASP A 373 17.41 -32.86 -28.47
N SER A 374 17.04 -33.55 -29.55
CA SER A 374 16.49 -32.91 -30.77
C SER A 374 15.00 -33.14 -30.99
N ASP A 375 14.40 -34.08 -30.27
CA ASP A 375 12.97 -34.38 -30.27
C ASP A 375 12.33 -34.23 -28.89
N GLY A 376 13.14 -34.14 -27.83
CA GLY A 376 12.75 -33.83 -26.45
C GLY A 376 12.44 -35.07 -25.61
N ASP A 377 12.90 -36.26 -26.00
CA ASP A 377 12.52 -37.53 -25.36
C ASP A 377 13.23 -37.79 -24.00
N GLY A 378 14.19 -36.95 -23.62
CA GLY A 378 14.97 -37.08 -22.39
C GLY A 378 16.29 -37.82 -22.58
N PHE A 379 16.56 -38.38 -23.75
CA PHE A 379 17.85 -38.90 -24.17
C PHE A 379 18.48 -37.93 -25.17
N SER A 380 19.62 -37.34 -24.79
CA SER A 380 20.41 -36.56 -25.73
C SER A 380 20.79 -37.40 -26.97
N ASN A 381 20.79 -36.83 -28.18
CA ASN A 381 21.07 -37.51 -29.46
C ASN A 381 22.20 -38.57 -29.46
N PRO A 382 23.32 -38.47 -28.69
CA PRO A 382 24.35 -39.51 -28.62
C PRO A 382 23.99 -40.77 -27.81
N ASN A 383 22.93 -40.72 -27.00
CA ASN A 383 22.46 -41.74 -26.06
C ASN A 383 21.01 -42.20 -26.38
N ASP A 384 20.48 -41.74 -27.50
CA ASP A 384 19.12 -41.96 -27.97
C ASP A 384 19.15 -42.91 -29.19
N ASN A 385 18.26 -43.92 -29.20
CA ASN A 385 18.10 -44.88 -30.29
C ASN A 385 17.14 -44.41 -31.40
N CYS A 386 16.40 -43.31 -31.23
CA CYS A 386 15.72 -42.57 -32.29
C CYS A 386 15.93 -41.03 -32.20
N PRO A 387 17.16 -40.49 -32.42
CA PRO A 387 17.59 -39.08 -32.20
C PRO A 387 16.78 -37.88 -32.77
N PHE A 388 15.63 -38.11 -33.42
CA PHE A 388 14.77 -37.12 -34.05
C PHE A 388 13.27 -37.52 -34.06
N ASP A 389 12.89 -38.63 -33.41
CA ASP A 389 11.55 -39.24 -33.42
C ASP A 389 11.14 -39.70 -31.99
N TYR A 390 10.83 -38.73 -31.10
CA TYR A 390 10.46 -38.84 -29.68
C TYR A 390 9.99 -40.23 -29.20
N ASN A 391 10.84 -40.92 -28.42
CA ASN A 391 10.56 -42.25 -27.90
C ASN A 391 11.12 -42.48 -26.47
N PRO A 392 10.63 -41.75 -25.43
CA PRO A 392 11.24 -41.63 -24.09
C PRO A 392 11.41 -42.93 -23.27
N TYR A 393 10.89 -44.05 -23.77
CA TYR A 393 11.06 -45.38 -23.19
C TYR A 393 12.22 -46.17 -23.83
N GLN A 394 12.77 -45.68 -24.94
CA GLN A 394 13.87 -46.24 -25.72
C GLN A 394 13.63 -47.73 -26.06
N GLU A 395 12.36 -48.08 -26.34
CA GLU A 395 11.95 -49.44 -26.71
C GLU A 395 12.64 -49.86 -28.03
N ASP A 396 13.25 -51.04 -28.01
CA ASP A 396 14.03 -51.67 -29.08
C ASP A 396 13.77 -53.18 -28.96
N ASP A 397 12.64 -53.64 -29.50
CA ASP A 397 12.09 -54.99 -29.30
C ASP A 397 12.90 -56.07 -30.07
N ASP A 398 13.77 -55.69 -31.01
CA ASP A 398 14.67 -56.59 -31.76
C ASP A 398 16.18 -56.45 -31.50
N GLU A 399 16.56 -55.60 -30.53
CA GLU A 399 17.91 -55.34 -30.01
C GLU A 399 18.94 -54.88 -31.08
N ASP A 400 18.50 -54.11 -32.08
CA ASP A 400 19.32 -53.66 -33.22
C ASP A 400 20.04 -52.31 -32.98
N GLY A 401 19.59 -51.55 -31.98
CA GLY A 401 20.13 -50.24 -31.59
C GLY A 401 19.44 -49.04 -32.24
N LEU A 402 18.37 -49.26 -33.00
CA LEU A 402 17.37 -48.26 -33.37
C LEU A 402 16.09 -48.52 -32.57
N GLY A 403 15.42 -47.47 -32.12
CA GLY A 403 14.17 -47.63 -31.39
C GLY A 403 13.00 -48.07 -32.30
N ASP A 404 12.01 -48.73 -31.73
CA ASP A 404 10.83 -49.27 -32.43
C ASP A 404 10.01 -48.19 -33.18
N VAL A 405 10.22 -46.91 -32.83
CA VAL A 405 9.56 -45.74 -33.43
C VAL A 405 10.21 -45.32 -34.76
N CYS A 406 11.49 -45.63 -34.99
CA CYS A 406 12.27 -45.18 -36.16
C CYS A 406 12.87 -46.31 -37.04
N SER A 407 12.53 -47.58 -36.77
CA SER A 407 13.02 -48.80 -37.47
C SER A 407 12.17 -49.22 -38.69
#